data_AF-A0A848TK73-F1
#
_entry.id   AF-A0A848TK73-F1
#
_cell.length_a   1.000
_cell.length_b   1.000
_cell.length_c   1.000
_cell.angle_alpha   90.00
_cell.angle_beta   90.00
_cell.angle_gamma   90.00
#
_symmetry.space_group_name_H-M   'P 1'
#
loop_
_entity.id
_entity.type
_entity.pdbx_description
1 polymer ?
#
loop_
_entity_poly.entity_id
_entity_poly.type
_entity_poly.pdbx_seq_one_letter_code
_entity_poly.pdbx_strand_id
1 'polypeptide(L)'
;MSLSYLETSLDRIEAAARDDVIEICINPDGSCWGEFQGDHFMRKLDQKLTATEVKDLGNQIASSANTTMSKDRPIVSVSITYKGRPIRAQVITPPAV
;
A
#
# COMPACT_ATOMS: atom_id res chain seq x y z
N MET A 1 -17.97 13.67 -4.84
CA MET A 1 -17.57 12.66 -3.82
C MET A 1 -16.18 13.03 -3.36
N SER A 2 -15.93 13.19 -2.06
CA SER A 2 -14.54 13.38 -1.62
C SER A 2 -13.82 12.05 -1.78
N LEU A 3 -12.78 12.02 -2.62
CA LEU A 3 -11.84 10.91 -2.65
C LEU A 3 -11.30 10.73 -1.23
N SER A 4 -11.31 9.50 -0.71
CA SER A 4 -10.69 9.24 0.59
C SER A 4 -9.20 9.56 0.48
N TYR A 5 -8.60 10.12 1.52
CA TYR A 5 -7.15 10.41 1.54
C TYR A 5 -6.30 9.19 1.15
N LEU A 6 -6.77 7.99 1.51
CA LEU A 6 -6.15 6.71 1.16
C LEU A 6 -6.15 6.46 -0.35
N GLU A 7 -7.28 6.72 -1.04
CA GLU A 7 -7.38 6.56 -2.49
C GLU A 7 -6.42 7.50 -3.23
N THR A 8 -6.34 8.76 -2.80
CA THR A 8 -5.39 9.74 -3.34
C THR A 8 -3.93 9.32 -3.14
N SER A 9 -3.61 8.69 -2.01
CA SER A 9 -2.25 8.18 -1.77
C SER A 9 -1.93 6.96 -2.64
N LEU A 10 -2.90 6.05 -2.84
CA LEU A 10 -2.75 4.89 -3.73
C LEU A 10 -2.63 5.30 -5.20
N ASP A 11 -3.31 6.38 -5.60
CA ASP A 11 -3.25 6.94 -6.96
C ASP A 11 -1.86 7.47 -7.35
N ARG A 12 -0.95 7.68 -6.39
CA ARG A 12 0.46 8.00 -6.67
C ARG A 12 1.20 6.83 -7.31
N ILE A 13 0.67 5.61 -7.20
CA ILE A 13 1.24 4.40 -7.81
C ILE A 13 0.39 4.06 -9.03
N GLU A 14 0.84 4.50 -10.20
CA GLU A 14 0.09 4.32 -11.47
C GLU A 14 -0.31 2.84 -11.70
N ALA A 15 0.58 1.91 -11.34
CA ALA A 15 0.36 0.49 -11.44
C ALA A 15 -0.84 -0.04 -10.63
N ALA A 16 -1.22 0.63 -9.53
CA ALA A 16 -2.34 0.19 -8.69
C ALA A 16 -3.68 0.29 -9.42
N ALA A 17 -3.80 1.20 -10.38
CA ALA A 17 -5.02 1.40 -11.17
C ALA A 17 -5.19 0.41 -12.32
N ARG A 18 -4.17 -0.40 -12.64
CA ARG A 18 -4.25 -1.39 -13.72
C ARG A 18 -5.27 -2.47 -13.40
N ASP A 19 -5.86 -3.05 -14.44
CA ASP A 19 -6.83 -4.15 -14.32
C ASP A 19 -6.14 -5.51 -14.12
N ASP A 20 -4.90 -5.63 -14.57
CA ASP A 20 -4.09 -6.86 -14.49
C ASP A 20 -3.16 -6.89 -13.28
N VAL A 21 -3.24 -5.91 -12.37
CA VAL A 21 -2.43 -5.88 -11.14
C VAL A 21 -2.88 -6.97 -10.17
N ILE A 22 -1.93 -7.74 -9.66
CA ILE A 22 -2.13 -8.76 -8.63
C ILE A 22 -1.72 -8.20 -7.27
N GLU A 23 -0.51 -7.66 -7.17
CA GLU A 23 0.06 -7.17 -5.92
C GLU A 23 1.00 -5.97 -6.15
N ILE A 24 1.02 -5.05 -5.18
CA ILE A 24 1.96 -3.92 -5.12
C ILE A 24 2.66 -3.96 -3.77
N CYS A 25 3.99 -4.01 -3.80
CA CYS A 25 4.85 -3.96 -2.62
C CYS A 25 5.59 -2.62 -2.56
N ILE A 26 5.61 -2.01 -1.38
CA ILE A 26 6.32 -0.77 -1.10
C ILE A 26 7.32 -1.06 0.02
N ASN A 27 8.61 -1.01 -0.32
CA ASN A 27 9.67 -1.29 0.64
C ASN A 27 9.99 -0.06 1.51
N PRO A 28 10.67 -0.24 2.66
CA PRO A 28 11.06 0.88 3.55
C PRO A 28 11.90 1.97 2.88
N ASP A 29 12.65 1.62 1.82
CA ASP A 29 13.44 2.56 1.03
C ASP A 29 12.61 3.36 0.00
N GLY A 30 11.30 3.11 -0.06
CA GLY A 30 10.35 3.71 -0.98
C GLY A 30 10.26 3.05 -2.34
N SER A 31 11.08 2.02 -2.63
CA SER A 31 11.00 1.29 -3.90
C SER A 31 9.67 0.55 -4.00
N CYS A 32 9.01 0.72 -5.15
CA CYS A 32 7.75 0.06 -5.45
C CYS A 32 7.99 -1.12 -6.39
N TRP A 33 7.28 -2.21 -6.14
CA TRP A 33 7.32 -3.44 -6.91
C TRP A 33 5.90 -3.86 -7.23
N GLY A 34 5.68 -4.42 -8.42
CA GLY A 34 4.37 -4.89 -8.85
C GLY A 34 4.43 -6.29 -9.43
N GLU A 35 3.41 -7.07 -9.16
CA GLU A 35 3.10 -8.33 -9.82
C GLU A 35 1.84 -8.16 -10.67
N PHE A 36 1.89 -8.62 -11.91
CA PHE A 36 0.77 -8.53 -12.85
C PHE A 36 0.43 -9.90 -13.41
N GLN A 37 -0.78 -10.03 -13.98
CA GLN A 37 -1.24 -11.29 -14.55
C GLN A 37 -0.25 -11.84 -15.60
N GLY A 38 0.25 -13.04 -15.35
CA GLY A 38 1.21 -13.72 -16.22
C GLY A 38 2.68 -13.51 -15.84
N ASP A 39 2.98 -12.64 -14.88
CA ASP A 39 4.33 -12.53 -14.34
C ASP A 39 4.72 -13.80 -13.54
N HIS A 40 6.00 -14.17 -13.61
CA HIS A 40 6.57 -15.23 -12.77
C HIS A 40 7.12 -14.71 -11.44
N PHE A 41 7.38 -13.40 -11.36
CA PHE A 41 7.95 -12.71 -10.21
C PHE A 41 7.62 -11.22 -10.26
N MET A 42 7.59 -10.58 -9.09
CA MET A 42 7.46 -9.13 -9.00
C MET A 42 8.58 -8.41 -9.74
N ARG A 43 8.23 -7.30 -10.40
CA ARG A 43 9.18 -6.42 -11.06
C ARG A 43 9.19 -5.04 -10.40
N LYS A 44 10.36 -4.41 -10.40
CA LYS A 44 10.52 -3.04 -9.90
C LYS A 44 9.73 -2.07 -10.80
N LEU A 45 9.05 -1.13 -10.17
CA LEU A 45 8.34 -0.05 -10.84
C LEU A 45 9.23 1.21 -10.89
N ASP A 46 8.95 2.10 -11.84
CA ASP A 46 9.68 3.36 -11.97
C ASP A 46 9.34 4.34 -10.84
N GLN A 47 8.14 4.23 -10.27
CA GLN A 47 7.71 5.04 -9.14
C GLN A 47 8.52 4.73 -7.87
N LYS A 48 8.89 5.79 -7.16
CA LYS A 48 9.48 5.71 -5.82
C LYS A 48 8.75 6.67 -4.89
N LEU A 49 8.31 6.16 -3.75
CA LEU A 49 7.71 7.00 -2.71
C LEU A 49 8.80 7.55 -1.78
N THR A 50 8.58 8.75 -1.25
CA THR A 50 9.40 9.29 -0.17
C THR A 50 9.08 8.59 1.15
N ALA A 51 10.01 8.64 2.12
CA ALA A 51 9.78 8.05 3.44
C ALA A 51 8.53 8.60 4.15
N THR A 52 8.23 9.90 3.94
CA THR A 52 7.01 10.52 4.46
C THR A 52 5.77 9.92 3.83
N GLU A 53 5.75 9.74 2.51
CA GLU A 53 4.60 9.16 1.80
C GLU A 53 4.36 7.70 2.17
N VAL A 54 5.42 6.91 2.35
CA VAL A 54 5.30 5.51 2.83
C VAL A 54 4.68 5.49 4.23
N LYS A 55 5.17 6.34 5.14
CA LYS A 55 4.65 6.45 6.51
C LYS A 55 3.19 6.90 6.53
N ASP A 56 2.85 7.91 5.75
CA ASP A 56 1.50 8.47 5.68
C ASP A 56 0.51 7.45 5.10
N LEU A 57 0.88 6.74 4.04
CA LEU A 57 0.08 5.65 3.48
C LEU A 57 -0.14 4.53 4.49
N GLY A 58 0.90 4.11 5.21
CA GLY A 58 0.79 3.11 6.27
C GLY A 58 -0.20 3.52 7.38
N ASN A 59 -0.11 4.77 7.83
CA ASN A 59 -1.03 5.33 8.83
C ASN A 59 -2.47 5.41 8.33
N GLN A 60 -2.67 5.78 7.05
CA GLN A 60 -4.00 5.83 6.43
C GLN A 60 -4.63 4.43 6.35
N ILE A 61 -3.84 3.41 5.97
CA ILE A 61 -4.29 2.01 5.95
C ILE A 61 -4.67 1.56 7.38
N ALA A 62 -3.84 1.85 8.38
CA ALA A 62 -4.15 1.47 9.76
C ALA A 62 -5.43 2.15 10.29
N SER A 63 -5.56 3.46 10.01
CA SER A 63 -6.73 4.26 10.39
C SER A 63 -8.01 3.73 9.75
N SER A 64 -7.95 3.20 8.52
CA SER A 64 -9.11 2.63 7.82
C SER A 64 -9.74 1.44 8.56
N ALA A 65 -8.99 0.77 9.44
CA ALA A 65 -9.47 -0.34 10.25
C ALA A 65 -9.65 0.01 11.74
N ASN A 66 -9.76 1.31 12.07
CA ASN A 66 -9.84 1.79 13.45
C ASN A 66 -8.75 1.19 14.36
N THR A 67 -7.59 0.89 13.78
CA THR A 67 -6.47 0.25 14.47
C THR A 67 -5.28 1.20 14.45
N THR A 68 -4.68 1.42 15.62
CA THR A 68 -3.46 2.23 15.71
C THR A 68 -2.24 1.32 15.67
N MET A 69 -1.30 1.60 14.76
CA MET A 69 0.00 0.94 14.74
C MET A 69 0.83 1.39 15.94
N SER A 70 1.50 0.44 16.59
CA SER A 70 2.41 0.71 17.70
C SER A 70 3.62 -0.23 17.64
N LYS A 71 4.64 0.05 18.46
CA LYS A 71 5.81 -0.86 18.58
C LYS A 71 5.41 -2.27 19.03
N ASP A 72 4.36 -2.39 19.82
CA ASP A 72 3.83 -3.67 20.32
C ASP A 72 2.84 -4.34 19.34
N ARG A 73 2.34 -3.58 18.35
CA ARG A 73 1.48 -4.05 17.26
C ARG A 73 1.98 -3.51 15.91
N PRO A 74 3.16 -4.00 15.45
CA PRO A 74 3.83 -3.44 14.27
C PRO A 74 3.25 -3.92 12.93
N ILE A 75 2.30 -4.84 12.95
CA ILE A 75 1.70 -5.44 11.76
C ILE A 75 0.20 -5.15 11.77
N VAL A 76 -0.30 -4.59 10.67
CA VAL A 76 -1.72 -4.35 10.43
C VAL A 76 -2.12 -5.01 9.12
N SER A 77 -3.26 -5.70 9.09
CA SER A 77 -3.81 -6.36 7.90
C SER A 77 -5.29 -6.07 7.81
N VAL A 78 -5.72 -5.46 6.71
CA VAL A 78 -7.06 -4.86 6.60
C VAL A 78 -7.62 -5.06 5.19
N SER A 79 -8.94 -4.95 5.06
CA SER A 79 -9.61 -4.85 3.75
C SER A 79 -10.06 -3.41 3.54
N ILE A 80 -9.66 -2.81 2.41
CA ILE A 80 -10.01 -1.44 2.03
C ILE A 80 -10.67 -1.46 0.65
N THR A 81 -11.42 -0.42 0.31
CA THR A 81 -11.96 -0.25 -1.04
C THR A 81 -11.11 0.76 -1.79
N TYR A 82 -10.63 0.39 -2.99
CA TYR A 82 -9.90 1.27 -3.89
C TYR A 82 -10.58 1.26 -5.26
N LYS A 83 -11.10 2.42 -5.71
CA LYS A 83 -11.83 2.55 -6.98
C LYS A 83 -12.94 1.51 -7.16
N GLY A 84 -13.72 1.28 -6.09
CA GLY A 84 -14.80 0.29 -6.07
C GLY A 84 -14.36 -1.18 -5.98
N ARG A 85 -13.04 -1.46 -5.94
CA ARG A 85 -12.49 -2.81 -5.80
C ARG A 85 -12.09 -3.06 -4.34
N PRO A 86 -12.55 -4.14 -3.68
CA PRO A 86 -12.03 -4.52 -2.39
C PRO A 86 -10.60 -5.05 -2.56
N ILE A 87 -9.65 -4.51 -1.80
CA ILE A 87 -8.26 -4.95 -1.78
C ILE A 87 -7.82 -5.24 -0.35
N ARG A 88 -6.91 -6.19 -0.19
CA ARG A 88 -6.24 -6.46 1.08
C ARG A 88 -4.98 -5.60 1.15
N ALA A 89 -4.82 -4.86 2.24
CA ALA A 89 -3.62 -4.09 2.51
C ALA A 89 -2.94 -4.59 3.79
N GLN A 90 -1.62 -4.70 3.76
CA GLN A 90 -0.81 -5.03 4.93
C GLN A 90 0.28 -3.99 5.11
N VAL A 91 0.46 -3.53 6.34
CA VAL A 91 1.53 -2.61 6.71
C VAL A 91 2.35 -3.27 7.81
N ILE A 92 3.66 -3.24 7.64
CA ILE A 92 4.61 -3.75 8.62
C ILE A 92 5.61 -2.63 8.92
N THR A 93 5.77 -2.29 10.20
CA THR A 93 6.72 -1.27 10.66
C THR A 93 7.74 -1.87 11.62
N PRO A 94 8.86 -1.19 11.88
CA PRO A 94 9.78 -1.60 12.95
C PRO A 94 9.06 -1.82 14.29
N PRO A 95 9.46 -2.81 15.09
CA PRO A 95 10.66 -3.65 14.94
C PRO A 95 10.48 -4.93 14.10
N ALA A 96 9.34 -5.12 13.42
CA ALA A 96 9.05 -6.37 12.70
C ALA A 96 9.78 -6.52 11.35
N VAL A 97 10.34 -5.42 10.82
CA VAL A 97 11.12 -5.32 9.58
C VAL A 97 12.37 -4.48 9.80
#